data_AF-A0A3D5X713-F1
#
_entry.id   AF-A0A3D5X713-F1
#
_cell.length_a   1.000
_cell.length_b   1.000
_cell.length_c   1.000
_cell.angle_alpha   90.00
_cell.angle_beta   90.00
_cell.angle_gamma   90.00
#
_symmetry.space_group_name_H-M   'P 1'
#
loop_
_entity.id
_entity.type
_entity.pdbx_description
1 polymer ?
#
loop_
_entity_poly.entity_id
_entity_poly.type
_entity_poly.pdbx_seq_one_letter_code
_entity_poly.pdbx_strand_id
1 'polypeptide(L)'
;MATSDGIYFTPFDFSEPPFKAPLQPPISVMGINLFWPEDDGNFAVASFSGLYKWNPYENSLWDYLTGKETEPVSTLSSPFGNLAITGGAILPNGQKIFFDYNSGAFSTNSQFTIPTMPDEIIKESGMSLWNLALEVHTWRILGFIISDFYILVVPLAGILGVIIIITGSLMWLIRYRLRKRRIHQK
;
A
#
# COMPACT_ATOMS: atom_id res chain seq x y z
N MET A 1 5.99 -3.58 -15.71
CA MET A 1 5.50 -4.17 -14.44
C MET A 1 6.22 -3.48 -13.28
N ALA A 2 5.57 -3.25 -12.15
CA ALA A 2 6.20 -2.67 -10.97
C ALA A 2 6.32 -3.72 -9.85
N THR A 3 7.50 -3.85 -9.26
CA THR A 3 7.79 -4.71 -8.11
C THR A 3 8.36 -3.86 -6.98
N SER A 4 8.56 -4.44 -5.80
CA SER A 4 9.30 -3.78 -4.70
C SER A 4 10.70 -3.32 -5.12
N ASP A 5 11.29 -3.96 -6.14
CA ASP A 5 12.63 -3.65 -6.62
C ASP A 5 12.65 -2.52 -7.65
N GLY A 6 11.51 -2.19 -8.29
CA GLY A 6 11.45 -1.12 -9.28
C GLY A 6 10.40 -1.28 -10.36
N ILE A 7 10.46 -0.36 -11.32
CA ILE A 7 9.66 -0.38 -12.55
C ILE A 7 10.51 -0.98 -13.66
N TYR A 8 9.96 -2.01 -14.31
CA TYR A 8 10.62 -2.73 -15.41
C TYR A 8 9.87 -2.52 -16.71
N PHE A 9 10.64 -2.24 -17.76
CA PHE A 9 10.19 -2.20 -19.13
C PHE A 9 10.44 -3.53 -19.79
N THR A 10 9.54 -3.90 -20.70
CA THR A 10 9.67 -5.12 -21.49
C THR A 10 9.25 -4.79 -22.90
N PRO A 11 10.06 -5.17 -23.91
CA PRO A 11 9.65 -5.03 -25.30
C PRO A 11 8.34 -5.75 -25.57
N PHE A 12 7.52 -5.21 -26.46
CA PHE A 12 6.21 -5.78 -26.79
C PHE A 12 6.29 -7.21 -27.33
N ASP A 13 7.37 -7.54 -28.03
CA ASP A 13 7.64 -8.84 -28.63
C ASP A 13 8.33 -9.83 -27.67
N PHE A 14 8.61 -9.42 -26.43
CA PHE A 14 9.34 -10.22 -25.43
C PHE A 14 10.69 -10.76 -25.93
N SER A 15 11.28 -10.10 -26.94
CA SER A 15 12.55 -10.52 -27.56
C SER A 15 13.74 -10.37 -26.60
N GLU A 16 13.64 -9.44 -25.66
CA GLU A 16 14.66 -9.17 -24.65
C GLU A 16 14.10 -9.33 -23.23
N PRO A 17 14.95 -9.73 -22.26
CA PRO A 17 14.53 -9.78 -20.87
C PRO A 17 14.09 -8.38 -20.37
N PRO A 18 13.16 -8.31 -19.40
CA PRO A 18 12.77 -7.04 -18.81
C PRO A 18 13.98 -6.29 -18.25
N PHE A 19 14.11 -5.01 -18.57
CA PHE A 19 15.17 -4.15 -18.04
C PHE A 19 14.58 -3.12 -17.09
N LYS A 20 15.36 -2.79 -16.06
CA LYS A 20 14.96 -1.82 -15.03
C LYS A 20 15.08 -0.41 -15.59
N ALA A 21 14.11 0.44 -15.27
CA ALA A 21 14.22 1.86 -15.59
C ALA A 21 15.45 2.48 -14.88
N PRO A 22 16.29 3.25 -15.58
CA PRO A 22 17.50 3.84 -15.01
C PRO A 22 17.18 4.86 -13.91
N LEU A 23 16.26 5.80 -14.19
CA LEU A 23 15.69 6.72 -13.20
C LEU A 23 14.26 6.30 -12.91
N GLN A 24 13.94 6.07 -11.63
CA GLN A 24 12.59 5.67 -11.20
C GLN A 24 12.23 6.34 -9.87
N PRO A 25 10.93 6.63 -9.65
CA PRO A 25 10.46 7.09 -8.35
C PRO A 25 10.74 6.03 -7.27
N PRO A 26 10.98 6.43 -6.00
CA PRO A 26 11.08 5.51 -4.90
C PRO A 26 9.75 4.76 -4.69
N ILE A 27 9.83 3.43 -4.64
CA ILE A 27 8.69 2.55 -4.42
C ILE A 27 8.79 2.02 -2.99
N SER A 28 7.71 2.16 -2.22
CA SER A 28 7.68 1.64 -0.85
C SER A 28 7.52 0.11 -0.84
N VAL A 29 7.65 -0.49 0.34
CA VAL A 29 7.36 -1.92 0.55
C VAL A 29 5.90 -2.26 0.20
N MET A 30 4.99 -1.29 0.27
CA MET A 30 3.59 -1.45 -0.14
C MET A 30 3.38 -1.37 -1.65
N GLY A 31 4.42 -1.05 -2.42
CA GLY A 31 4.37 -0.95 -3.87
C GLY A 31 3.84 0.38 -4.39
N ILE A 32 3.46 0.38 -5.67
CA ILE A 32 2.85 1.53 -6.33
C ILE A 32 1.35 1.51 -6.07
N ASN A 33 0.85 2.59 -5.48
CA ASN A 33 -0.57 2.77 -5.16
C ASN A 33 -1.32 3.56 -6.24
N LEU A 34 -0.59 4.33 -7.04
CA LEU A 34 -1.15 5.11 -8.14
C LEU A 34 -0.16 5.14 -9.30
N PHE A 35 -0.66 4.86 -10.49
CA PHE A 35 0.09 4.91 -11.73
C PHE A 35 -0.82 5.45 -12.83
N TRP A 36 -0.78 6.76 -13.07
CA TRP A 36 -1.62 7.42 -14.06
C TRP A 36 -0.78 7.99 -15.20
N PRO A 37 -1.15 7.74 -16.46
CA PRO A 37 -0.57 8.47 -17.57
C PRO A 37 -1.00 9.94 -17.50
N GLU A 38 -0.06 10.82 -17.79
CA GLU A 38 -0.24 12.25 -18.01
C GLU A 38 0.25 12.62 -19.42
N ASP A 39 0.12 13.91 -19.77
CA ASP A 39 0.55 14.42 -21.05
C ASP A 39 2.08 14.31 -21.24
N ASP A 40 2.51 14.31 -22.50
CA ASP A 40 3.93 14.29 -22.90
C ASP A 40 4.74 13.09 -22.39
N GLY A 41 4.08 11.94 -22.20
CA GLY A 41 4.73 10.71 -21.75
C GLY A 41 5.09 10.72 -20.25
N ASN A 42 4.58 11.69 -19.50
CA ASN A 42 4.71 11.73 -18.06
C ASN A 42 3.76 10.74 -17.39
N PHE A 43 4.15 10.25 -16.23
CA PHE A 43 3.34 9.40 -15.36
C PHE A 43 3.28 10.03 -13.97
N ALA A 44 2.07 10.17 -13.43
CA ALA A 44 1.91 10.38 -12.00
C ALA A 44 2.07 9.01 -11.31
N VAL A 45 3.09 8.90 -10.47
CA VAL A 45 3.41 7.68 -9.72
C VAL A 45 3.38 7.98 -8.24
N ALA A 46 2.58 7.24 -7.48
CA ALA A 46 2.50 7.38 -6.03
C ALA A 46 2.76 6.07 -5.30
N SER A 47 3.44 6.17 -4.17
CA SER A 47 3.68 5.09 -3.22
C SER A 47 3.64 5.67 -1.80
N PHE A 48 3.86 4.83 -0.79
CA PHE A 48 4.05 5.35 0.58
C PHE A 48 5.36 6.16 0.72
N SER A 49 6.22 6.16 -0.29
CA SER A 49 7.44 6.96 -0.34
C SER A 49 7.23 8.34 -0.97
N GLY A 50 6.04 8.65 -1.49
CA GLY A 50 5.72 9.98 -2.04
C GLY A 50 4.88 9.96 -3.30
N LEU A 51 4.67 11.15 -3.87
CA LEU A 51 3.97 11.40 -5.13
C LEU A 51 4.92 12.08 -6.11
N TYR A 52 5.15 11.45 -7.25
CA TYR A 52 6.14 11.87 -8.23
C TYR A 52 5.54 11.99 -9.62
N LYS A 53 6.03 12.96 -10.39
CA LYS A 53 5.85 13.02 -11.83
C LYS A 53 7.10 12.43 -12.48
N TRP A 54 6.93 11.35 -13.23
CA TRP A 54 8.02 10.56 -13.79
C TRP A 54 7.89 10.45 -15.30
N ASN A 55 8.93 10.84 -16.05
CA ASN A 55 9.00 10.59 -17.48
C ASN A 55 10.15 9.61 -17.79
N PRO A 56 9.84 8.35 -18.16
CA PRO A 56 10.87 7.38 -18.49
C PRO A 56 11.61 7.67 -19.80
N TYR A 57 10.99 8.43 -20.72
CA TYR A 57 11.56 8.73 -22.03
C TYR A 57 12.57 9.87 -21.99
N GLU A 58 12.31 10.87 -21.14
CA GLU A 58 13.19 12.02 -20.91
C GLU A 58 14.16 11.81 -19.74
N ASN A 59 14.05 10.67 -19.04
CA ASN A 59 14.84 10.35 -17.85
C ASN A 59 14.76 11.44 -16.78
N SER A 60 13.53 11.84 -16.45
CA SER A 60 13.27 12.93 -15.53
C SER A 60 12.27 12.54 -14.43
N LEU A 61 12.50 13.10 -13.25
CA LEU A 61 11.74 12.80 -12.04
C LEU A 61 11.54 14.09 -11.24
N TRP A 62 10.29 14.41 -10.96
CA TRP A 62 9.91 15.59 -10.21
C TRP A 62 8.98 15.24 -9.05
N ASP A 63 9.10 15.97 -7.95
CA ASP A 63 8.10 15.94 -6.90
C ASP A 63 6.81 16.58 -7.42
N TYR A 64 5.70 15.85 -7.32
CA TYR A 64 4.44 16.24 -7.96
C TYR A 64 3.79 17.48 -7.32
N LEU A 65 4.07 17.74 -6.04
CA LEU A 65 3.44 18.84 -5.30
C LEU A 65 4.26 20.12 -5.38
N THR A 66 5.57 20.00 -5.23
CA THR A 66 6.51 21.14 -5.23
C THR A 66 6.99 21.51 -6.62
N GLY A 67 6.87 20.61 -7.60
CA GLY A 67 7.37 20.79 -8.97
C GLY A 67 8.89 20.84 -9.07
N LYS A 68 9.61 20.44 -8.02
CA LYS A 68 11.07 20.43 -8.01
C LYS A 68 11.60 19.11 -8.56
N GLU A 69 12.67 19.20 -9.33
CA GLU A 69 13.41 18.01 -9.76
C GLU A 69 13.95 17.28 -8.54
N THR A 70 13.80 15.96 -8.55
CA THR A 70 14.14 15.12 -7.41
C THR A 70 14.89 13.89 -7.89
N GLU A 71 15.99 13.61 -7.21
CA GLU A 71 16.72 12.36 -7.40
C GLU A 71 16.08 11.26 -6.54
N PRO A 72 16.14 9.98 -6.95
CA PRO A 72 15.62 8.89 -6.15
C PRO A 72 16.41 8.82 -4.85
N VAL A 73 15.82 9.30 -3.76
CA VAL A 73 16.47 9.23 -2.46
C VAL A 73 16.42 7.78 -2.00
N SER A 74 17.57 7.09 -2.09
CA SER A 74 17.74 5.69 -1.71
C SER A 74 17.81 5.47 -0.20
N THR A 75 17.68 6.52 0.60
CA THR A 75 17.71 6.38 2.05
C THR A 75 16.36 5.89 2.52
N LEU A 76 16.40 4.82 3.32
CA LEU A 76 15.32 4.30 4.14
C LEU A 76 14.88 5.36 5.19
N SER A 77 14.53 6.57 4.76
CA SER A 77 13.99 7.60 5.64
C SER A 77 12.54 7.23 5.94
N SER A 78 12.35 6.41 6.98
CA SER A 78 11.06 5.85 7.41
C SER A 78 10.38 4.98 6.32
N PRO A 79 9.73 3.85 6.67
CA PRO A 79 8.91 3.09 5.71
C PRO A 79 7.77 3.91 5.09
N PHE A 80 7.48 5.06 5.71
CA PHE A 80 6.51 6.07 5.31
C PHE A 80 7.32 7.33 4.98
N GLY A 81 7.38 7.72 3.70
CA GLY A 81 7.95 9.00 3.30
C GLY A 81 7.16 10.18 3.89
N ASN A 82 7.62 11.41 3.66
CA ASN A 82 6.93 12.62 4.15
C ASN A 82 5.47 12.74 3.67
N LEU A 83 5.09 11.99 2.63
CA LEU A 83 3.74 11.90 2.10
C LEU A 83 3.45 10.44 1.73
N ALA A 84 2.55 9.79 2.47
CA ALA A 84 2.27 8.37 2.30
C ALA A 84 0.99 8.19 1.47
N ILE A 85 1.11 8.26 0.15
CA ILE A 85 -0.07 8.21 -0.72
C ILE A 85 -0.59 6.78 -0.82
N THR A 86 -1.86 6.59 -0.46
CA THR A 86 -2.58 5.31 -0.50
C THR A 86 -3.35 5.10 -1.79
N GLY A 87 -3.59 6.17 -2.55
CA GLY A 87 -4.26 6.12 -3.83
C GLY A 87 -4.73 7.49 -4.31
N GLY A 88 -5.56 7.49 -5.34
CA GLY A 88 -6.19 8.70 -5.86
C GLY A 88 -7.41 8.37 -6.71
N ALA A 89 -8.22 9.38 -6.95
CA ALA A 89 -9.37 9.31 -7.84
C ALA A 89 -9.37 10.51 -8.80
N ILE A 90 -9.84 10.28 -10.03
CA ILE A 90 -10.10 11.33 -11.01
C ILE A 90 -11.62 11.48 -11.09
N LEU A 91 -12.14 12.65 -10.76
CA LEU A 91 -13.57 12.95 -10.85
C LEU A 91 -13.98 13.19 -12.32
N PRO A 92 -15.29 13.09 -12.64
CA PRO A 92 -15.79 13.31 -14.00
C PRO A 92 -15.48 14.69 -14.58
N ASN A 93 -15.22 15.69 -13.74
CA ASN A 93 -14.79 17.04 -14.13
C ASN A 93 -13.27 17.15 -14.40
N GLY A 94 -12.54 16.03 -14.41
CA GLY A 94 -11.08 15.99 -14.63
C GLY A 94 -10.25 16.27 -13.38
N GLN A 95 -10.88 16.44 -12.22
CA GLN A 95 -10.20 16.77 -10.98
C GLN A 95 -9.51 15.56 -10.35
N LYS A 96 -8.22 15.73 -10.01
CA LYS A 96 -7.43 14.73 -9.29
C LYS A 96 -7.54 14.95 -7.78
N ILE A 97 -7.96 13.90 -7.08
CA ILE A 97 -7.93 13.80 -5.62
C ILE A 97 -6.91 12.72 -5.27
N PHE A 98 -6.07 13.01 -4.29
CA PHE A 98 -5.10 12.08 -3.74
C PHE A 98 -5.48 11.76 -2.29
N PHE A 99 -5.13 10.56 -1.85
CA PHE A 99 -5.40 10.11 -0.48
C PHE A 99 -4.06 9.88 0.23
N ASP A 100 -3.77 10.71 1.23
CA ASP A 100 -2.68 10.49 2.17
C ASP A 100 -3.13 9.55 3.30
N TYR A 101 -2.24 8.66 3.70
CA TYR A 101 -2.51 7.65 4.72
C TYR A 101 -2.88 8.29 6.07
N ASN A 102 -2.20 9.37 6.47
CA ASN A 102 -2.40 9.99 7.78
C ASN A 102 -3.43 11.12 7.74
N SER A 103 -3.41 11.92 6.67
CA SER A 103 -4.16 13.17 6.57
C SER A 103 -5.48 13.01 5.82
N GLY A 104 -5.69 11.88 5.14
CA GLY A 104 -6.87 11.61 4.33
C GLY A 104 -6.80 12.26 2.94
N ALA A 105 -7.95 12.62 2.40
CA ALA A 105 -8.07 13.13 1.04
C ALA A 105 -7.54 14.58 0.93
N PHE A 106 -6.83 14.89 -0.16
CA PHE A 106 -6.43 16.25 -0.55
C PHE A 106 -6.46 16.42 -2.08
N SER A 107 -6.57 17.66 -2.55
CA SER A 107 -6.59 18.02 -3.98
C SER A 107 -5.46 18.99 -4.26
N THR A 108 -4.77 18.82 -5.40
CA THR A 108 -3.77 19.79 -5.86
C THR A 108 -4.40 21.01 -6.52
N ASN A 109 -5.66 20.92 -6.95
CA ASN A 109 -6.41 22.04 -7.50
C ASN A 109 -7.02 22.85 -6.35
N SER A 110 -6.61 24.12 -6.25
CA SER A 110 -7.03 25.07 -5.22
C SER A 110 -8.50 25.49 -5.28
N GLN A 111 -9.19 25.23 -6.40
CA GLN A 111 -10.61 25.58 -6.58
C GLN A 111 -11.57 24.53 -6.04
N PHE A 112 -11.08 23.38 -5.60
CA PHE A 112 -11.91 22.32 -5.04
C PHE A 112 -11.59 22.08 -3.59
N THR A 113 -12.61 22.30 -2.78
CA THR A 113 -12.61 21.94 -1.39
C THR A 113 -13.17 20.54 -1.27
N ILE A 114 -12.43 19.66 -0.62
CA ILE A 114 -12.96 18.36 -0.25
C ILE A 114 -14.11 18.58 0.71
N PRO A 115 -15.26 17.93 0.49
CA PRO A 115 -16.42 18.11 1.34
C PRO A 115 -16.02 17.82 2.78
N THR A 116 -16.30 18.77 3.67
CA THR A 116 -16.08 18.58 5.09
C THR A 116 -16.98 17.46 5.59
N MET A 117 -16.47 16.67 6.53
CA MET A 117 -17.30 15.68 7.19
C MET A 117 -18.45 16.39 7.93
N PRO A 118 -19.68 15.84 7.91
CA PRO A 118 -20.80 16.41 8.64
C PRO A 118 -20.48 16.60 10.14
N ASP A 119 -20.87 17.76 10.67
CA ASP A 119 -20.57 18.16 12.05
C ASP A 119 -21.19 17.19 13.07
N GLU A 120 -22.35 16.61 12.74
CA GLU A 120 -23.02 15.62 13.60
C GLU A 120 -22.13 14.39 13.82
N ILE A 121 -21.43 13.92 12.79
CA ILE A 121 -20.57 12.74 12.90
C ILE A 121 -19.37 13.07 13.78
N ILE A 122 -18.69 14.20 13.53
CA ILE A 122 -17.52 14.60 14.32
C ILE A 122 -17.90 14.79 15.78
N LYS A 123 -19.06 15.39 16.06
CA LYS A 123 -19.53 15.65 17.42
C LYS A 123 -19.85 14.37 18.19
N GLU A 124 -20.46 13.39 17.54
CA GLU A 124 -20.88 12.14 18.19
C GLU A 124 -19.74 11.10 18.26
N SER A 125 -18.92 10.96 17.22
CA SER A 125 -17.85 9.94 17.17
C SER A 125 -16.49 10.43 17.66
N GLY A 126 -16.24 11.74 17.61
CA GLY A 126 -14.93 12.34 17.89
C GLY A 126 -13.84 12.06 16.86
N MET A 127 -14.13 11.31 15.78
CA MET A 127 -13.15 10.96 14.74
C MET A 127 -13.80 10.70 13.38
N SER A 128 -13.01 10.90 12.32
CA SER A 128 -13.49 10.62 10.95
C SER A 128 -13.68 9.12 10.71
N LEU A 129 -14.61 8.76 9.81
CA LEU A 129 -14.83 7.37 9.39
C LEU A 129 -13.54 6.74 8.81
N TRP A 130 -12.74 7.53 8.08
CA TRP A 130 -11.43 7.08 7.58
C TRP A 130 -10.48 6.73 8.72
N ASN A 131 -10.37 7.59 9.73
CA ASN A 131 -9.53 7.33 10.89
C ASN A 131 -10.04 6.11 11.67
N LEU A 132 -11.36 5.99 11.87
CA LEU A 132 -11.95 4.81 12.51
C LEU A 132 -11.61 3.53 11.73
N ALA A 133 -11.76 3.54 10.39
CA ALA A 133 -11.41 2.41 9.56
C ALA A 133 -9.92 2.06 9.68
N LEU A 134 -9.03 3.05 9.75
CA LEU A 134 -7.60 2.83 9.98
C LEU A 134 -7.31 2.22 11.36
N GLU A 135 -7.95 2.71 12.42
CA GLU A 135 -7.85 2.13 13.77
C GLU A 135 -8.27 0.65 13.78
N VAL A 136 -9.35 0.31 13.08
CA VAL A 136 -9.85 -1.07 12.97
C VAL A 136 -8.90 -1.92 12.12
N HIS A 137 -8.49 -1.42 10.96
CA HIS A 137 -7.62 -2.14 10.02
C HIS A 137 -6.26 -2.50 10.64
N THR A 138 -5.70 -1.58 11.42
CA THR A 138 -4.40 -1.75 12.09
C THR A 138 -4.51 -2.39 13.47
N TRP A 139 -5.72 -2.78 13.89
CA TRP A 139 -6.03 -3.29 15.23
C TRP A 139 -5.74 -2.33 16.39
N ARG A 140 -5.35 -1.07 16.10
CA ARG A 140 -5.08 -0.04 17.09
C ARG A 140 -6.34 0.40 17.85
N ILE A 141 -7.53 0.08 17.32
CA ILE A 141 -8.79 0.18 18.06
C ILE A 141 -8.78 -0.63 19.37
N LEU A 142 -7.94 -1.68 19.51
CA LEU A 142 -7.79 -2.41 20.78
C LEU A 142 -6.89 -1.69 21.80
N GLY A 143 -6.24 -0.60 21.41
CA GLY A 143 -5.37 0.18 22.28
C GLY A 143 -6.07 0.70 23.53
N PHE A 144 -7.39 0.92 23.51
CA PHE A 144 -8.11 1.30 24.74
C PHE A 144 -8.15 0.19 25.80
N ILE A 145 -8.07 -1.09 25.39
CA ILE A 145 -8.10 -2.25 26.31
C ILE A 145 -6.68 -2.65 26.68
N ILE A 146 -5.79 -2.72 25.69
CA ILE A 146 -4.49 -3.39 25.83
C ILE A 146 -3.32 -2.39 25.72
N SER A 147 -3.60 -1.09 25.62
CA SER A 147 -2.58 -0.04 25.43
C SER A 147 -1.65 -0.39 24.25
N ASP A 148 -0.38 -0.02 24.35
CA ASP A 148 0.67 -0.27 23.35
C ASP A 148 0.89 -1.75 22.99
N PHE A 149 0.36 -2.69 23.80
CA PHE A 149 0.44 -4.12 23.48
C PHE A 149 -0.45 -4.53 22.30
N TYR A 150 -1.28 -3.64 21.73
CA TYR A 150 -2.02 -3.91 20.50
C TYR A 150 -1.09 -4.41 19.36
N ILE A 151 0.18 -3.95 19.34
CA ILE A 151 1.21 -4.38 18.39
C ILE A 151 1.45 -5.90 18.47
N LEU A 152 1.22 -6.53 19.62
CA LEU A 152 1.40 -7.96 19.82
C LEU A 152 0.23 -8.82 19.30
N VAL A 153 -0.92 -8.23 19.02
CA VAL A 153 -2.11 -8.96 18.56
C VAL A 153 -1.82 -9.69 17.24
N VAL A 154 -1.19 -9.00 16.29
CA VAL A 154 -0.83 -9.55 14.98
C VAL A 154 0.16 -10.73 15.08
N PRO A 155 1.35 -10.60 15.73
CA PRO A 155 2.29 -11.72 15.83
C PRO A 155 1.74 -12.89 16.63
N LEU A 156 0.96 -12.65 17.70
CA LEU A 156 0.36 -13.74 18.49
C LEU A 156 -0.71 -14.49 17.69
N ALA A 157 -1.57 -13.79 16.94
CA ALA A 157 -2.53 -14.42 16.03
C ALA A 157 -1.82 -15.24 14.94
N GLY A 158 -0.70 -14.74 14.43
CA GLY A 158 0.17 -15.48 13.49
C GLY A 158 0.70 -16.79 14.08
N ILE A 159 1.28 -16.74 15.30
CA ILE A 159 1.79 -17.93 16.01
C ILE A 159 0.67 -18.95 16.26
N LEU A 160 -0.50 -18.49 16.74
CA LEU A 160 -1.67 -19.34 16.95
C LEU A 160 -2.13 -20.00 15.64
N GLY A 161 -2.17 -19.25 14.54
CA GLY A 161 -2.50 -19.79 13.22
C GLY A 161 -1.52 -20.89 12.78
N VAL A 162 -0.21 -20.67 12.95
CA VAL A 162 0.81 -21.68 12.66
C VAL A 162 0.62 -22.93 13.51
N ILE A 163 0.32 -22.79 14.81
CA ILE A 163 0.03 -23.93 15.71
C ILE A 163 -1.19 -24.70 15.23
N ILE A 164 -2.27 -24.03 14.82
CA ILE A 164 -3.49 -24.67 14.30
C ILE A 164 -3.17 -25.46 13.02
N ILE A 165 -2.38 -24.88 12.11
CA ILE A 165 -1.98 -25.56 10.86
C ILE A 165 -1.11 -26.79 11.16
N ILE A 166 -0.13 -26.67 12.07
CA ILE A 166 0.75 -27.78 12.45
C ILE A 166 -0.06 -28.90 13.11
N THR A 167 -0.90 -28.56 14.08
CA THR A 167 -1.72 -29.55 14.82
C THR A 167 -2.72 -30.23 13.89
N GLY A 168 -3.40 -29.49 13.02
CA GLY A 168 -4.29 -30.03 12.00
C GLY A 168 -3.57 -30.96 11.01
N SER A 169 -2.39 -30.57 10.54
CA SER A 169 -1.57 -31.36 9.62
C SER A 169 -1.07 -32.65 10.27
N LEU A 170 -0.61 -32.59 11.52
CA LEU A 170 -0.19 -33.77 12.29
C LEU A 170 -1.36 -34.73 12.52
N MET A 171 -2.52 -34.21 12.92
CA MET A 171 -3.74 -35.02 13.09
C MET A 171 -4.13 -35.71 11.78
N TRP A 172 -4.06 -35.00 10.65
CA TRP A 172 -4.32 -35.57 9.34
C TRP A 172 -3.34 -36.69 9.00
N LEU A 173 -2.03 -36.47 9.19
CA LEU A 173 -0.99 -37.48 8.94
C LEU A 173 -1.17 -38.73 9.83
N ILE A 174 -1.47 -38.55 11.12
CA ILE A 174 -1.72 -39.66 12.05
C ILE A 174 -2.95 -40.45 11.59
N ARG A 175 -4.07 -39.78 11.29
CA ARG A 175 -5.30 -40.44 10.82
C ARG A 175 -5.10 -41.13 9.47
N TYR A 176 -4.33 -40.54 8.55
CA TYR A 176 -3.99 -41.14 7.27
C TYR A 176 -3.17 -42.43 7.44
N ARG A 177 -2.13 -42.41 8.28
CA ARG A 177 -1.32 -43.59 8.60
C ARG A 177 -2.15 -44.69 9.27
N LEU A 178 -3.07 -44.33 10.18
CA LEU A 178 -3.97 -45.28 10.84
C LEU A 178 -4.98 -45.91 9.85
N ARG A 179 -5.52 -45.14 8.91
CA ARG A 179 -6.39 -45.68 7.83
C ARG A 179 -5.65 -46.68 6.96
N LYS A 180 -4.41 -46.37 6.55
CA LYS A 180 -3.61 -47.25 5.70
C LYS A 180 -3.28 -48.59 6.37
N ARG A 181 -2.99 -48.58 7.67
CA ARG A 181 -2.75 -49.81 8.46
C ARG A 181 -3.98 -50.71 8.57
N ARG A 182 -5.19 -50.14 8.72
CA ARG A 182 -6.44 -50.93 8.76
C ARG A 182 -6.78 -51.60 7.42
N ILE A 183 -6.37 -51.03 6.29
CA ILE A 183 -6.60 -51.61 4.96
C ILE A 183 -5.68 -52.81 4.70
N HIS A 184 -4.47 -52.83 5.24
CA HIS A 184 -3.51 -53.95 5.08
C HIS A 184 -3.73 -55.12 6.06
N GLN A 185 -4.62 -54.99 7.05
CA GLN A 185 -4.94 -56.06 8.01
C GLN A 185 -6.26 -56.80 7.70
N LYS A 186 -6.92 -56.47 6.59
CA LYS A 186 -8.03 -57.24 6.01
C LYS A 186 -7.53 -57.99 4.79
#